data_AF-A0A9P9IMA6-F1
#
_entry.id   AF-A0A9P9IMA6-F1
#
_cell.length_a   1.000
_cell.length_b   1.000
_cell.length_c   1.000
_cell.angle_alpha   90.00
_cell.angle_beta   90.00
_cell.angle_gamma   90.00
#
_symmetry.space_group_name_H-M   'P 1'
#
loop_
_entity.id
_entity.type
_entity.pdbx_description
1 polymer ?
#
loop_
_entity_poly.entity_id
_entity_poly.type
_entity_poly.pdbx_seq_one_letter_code
_entity_poly.pdbx_strand_id
1 'polypeptide(L)'
;LAVKVVTDRSLTTQGDTTNPTGRIYPRRETFALEQEKVWEELSSSRSFFSDSVFPSQHQLEYVKSLLHPVSSEIGLRNCQRDMMENAVQKLVEGAYENPSVRRRLGLNGTVTFESHTNLGDVDDSLSESIEQVSISSRSRNQATR
;
A
#
# COMPACT_ATOMS: atom_id res chain seq x y z
N LEU A 1 -13.53 12.71 -24.21
CA LEU A 1 -13.52 11.90 -22.97
C LEU A 1 -14.72 12.32 -22.13
N ALA A 2 -15.66 11.42 -21.86
CA ALA A 2 -16.84 11.69 -21.03
C ALA A 2 -16.64 10.99 -19.68
N VAL A 3 -16.81 11.72 -18.58
CA VAL A 3 -16.75 11.17 -17.23
C VAL A 3 -17.99 10.30 -17.01
N LYS A 4 -17.82 9.02 -16.67
CA LYS A 4 -18.92 8.12 -16.33
C LYS A 4 -19.25 8.28 -14.85
N VAL A 5 -20.45 8.76 -14.54
CA VAL A 5 -20.93 8.91 -13.16
C VAL A 5 -21.32 7.53 -12.63
N VAL A 6 -20.71 7.11 -11.51
CA VAL A 6 -21.09 5.91 -10.77
C VAL A 6 -22.20 6.29 -9.78
N THR A 7 -23.39 5.72 -9.94
CA THR A 7 -24.57 6.02 -9.10
C THR A 7 -24.91 4.90 -8.12
N ASP A 8 -24.29 3.73 -8.27
CA ASP A 8 -24.51 2.61 -7.35
C ASP A 8 -23.87 2.91 -6.00
N ARG A 9 -24.74 3.11 -5.00
CA ARG A 9 -24.34 3.45 -3.64
C ARG A 9 -23.60 2.31 -2.97
N SER A 10 -23.85 1.05 -3.35
CA SER A 10 -23.16 -0.10 -2.76
C SER A 10 -21.66 -0.14 -3.06
N LEU A 11 -21.23 0.56 -4.12
CA LEU A 11 -19.82 0.69 -4.49
C LEU A 11 -19.07 1.72 -3.64
N THR A 12 -19.77 2.53 -2.82
CA THR A 12 -19.13 3.46 -1.90
C THR A 12 -18.91 2.83 -0.53
N THR A 13 -17.89 3.25 0.21
CA THR A 13 -17.74 2.91 1.64
C THR A 13 -19.05 3.16 2.40
N GLN A 14 -19.61 2.11 3.01
CA GLN A 14 -20.84 2.16 3.82
C GLN A 14 -20.52 2.06 5.31
N GLY A 15 -21.46 2.45 6.16
CA GLY A 15 -21.36 2.33 7.62
C GLY A 15 -21.14 3.66 8.34
N ASP A 16 -20.90 3.59 9.65
CA ASP A 16 -20.53 4.76 10.45
C ASP A 16 -19.09 5.17 10.12
N THR A 17 -18.78 6.47 10.15
CA THR A 17 -17.43 7.00 9.92
C THR A 17 -16.37 6.35 10.82
N THR A 18 -16.78 5.85 11.98
CA THR A 18 -15.94 5.16 12.97
C THR A 18 -16.06 3.63 12.95
N ASN A 19 -16.97 3.08 12.14
CA ASN A 19 -17.22 1.64 11.99
C ASN A 19 -17.71 1.32 10.57
N PRO A 20 -16.79 1.30 9.57
CA PRO A 20 -17.15 1.02 8.19
C PRO A 20 -17.54 -0.45 7.99
N THR A 21 -18.56 -0.70 7.17
CA THR A 21 -19.02 -2.05 6.83
C THR A 21 -18.07 -2.68 5.81
N GLY A 22 -17.61 -3.90 6.10
CA GLY A 22 -16.79 -4.67 5.16
C GLY A 22 -15.36 -4.18 4.98
N ARG A 23 -14.88 -3.26 5.82
CA ARG A 23 -13.49 -2.77 5.82
C ARG A 23 -12.81 -3.01 7.15
N ILE A 24 -11.56 -3.43 7.10
CA ILE A 24 -10.69 -3.46 8.28
C ILE A 24 -10.35 -2.02 8.62
N TYR A 25 -10.55 -1.63 9.88
CA TYR A 25 -10.19 -0.32 10.38
C TYR A 25 -9.43 -0.43 11.71
N PRO A 26 -8.47 0.46 11.99
CA PRO A 26 -7.72 0.41 13.24
C PRO A 26 -8.64 0.74 14.44
N ARG A 27 -8.73 -0.16 15.42
CA ARG A 27 -9.33 0.15 16.72
C ARG A 27 -8.27 0.79 17.62
N ARG A 28 -8.60 1.96 18.19
CA ARG A 28 -7.66 2.82 18.93
C ARG A 28 -6.95 2.14 20.10
N GLU A 29 -7.61 1.20 20.76
CA GLU A 29 -7.16 0.62 22.03
C GLU A 29 -5.97 -0.34 21.88
N THR A 30 -5.80 -0.98 20.71
CA THR A 30 -4.69 -1.91 20.45
C THR A 30 -3.64 -1.33 19.50
N PHE A 31 -3.93 -0.20 18.85
CA PHE A 31 -3.12 0.32 17.76
C PHE A 31 -1.67 0.63 18.17
N ALA A 32 -1.46 1.29 19.32
CA ALA A 32 -0.12 1.68 19.74
C ALA A 32 0.79 0.47 20.03
N LEU A 33 0.27 -0.52 20.76
CA LEU A 33 1.03 -1.71 21.16
C LEU A 33 1.33 -2.62 19.96
N GLU A 34 0.37 -2.79 19.05
CA GLU A 34 0.60 -3.54 17.81
C GLU A 34 1.55 -2.81 16.86
N GLN A 35 1.46 -1.48 16.78
CA GLN A 35 2.38 -0.68 15.99
C GLN A 35 3.82 -0.78 16.53
N GLU A 36 4.00 -0.78 17.85
CA GLU A 36 5.31 -0.95 18.49
C GLU A 36 5.94 -2.29 18.11
N LYS A 37 5.19 -3.40 18.18
CA LYS A 37 5.68 -4.73 17.74
C LYS A 37 6.11 -4.73 16.28
N VAL A 38 5.35 -4.08 15.39
CA VAL A 38 5.72 -3.96 13.97
C VAL A 38 7.04 -3.18 13.82
N TRP A 39 7.22 -2.10 14.57
CA TRP A 39 8.47 -1.33 14.56
C TRP A 39 9.66 -2.14 15.11
N GLU A 40 9.46 -2.93 16.16
CA GLU A 40 10.50 -3.84 16.69
C GLU A 40 10.92 -4.86 15.62
N GLU A 41 9.96 -5.52 14.97
CA GLU A 41 10.20 -6.49 13.89
C GLU A 41 10.92 -5.86 12.70
N LEU A 42 10.55 -4.64 12.32
CA LEU A 42 11.26 -3.86 11.29
C LEU A 42 12.70 -3.60 11.74
N SER A 43 12.89 -2.99 12.92
CA SER A 43 14.19 -2.55 13.47
C SER A 43 15.20 -3.68 13.64
N SER A 44 14.73 -4.90 13.89
CA SER A 44 15.57 -6.11 13.94
C SER A 44 16.30 -6.38 12.61
N SER A 45 15.75 -5.89 11.49
CA SER A 45 16.26 -6.07 10.15
C SER A 45 17.31 -5.03 9.80
N ARG A 46 18.58 -5.29 10.14
CA ARG A 46 19.67 -4.35 9.79
C ARG A 46 19.72 -4.03 8.29
N SER A 47 19.47 -5.02 7.43
CA SER A 47 19.46 -4.82 5.96
C SER A 47 18.39 -3.84 5.49
N PHE A 48 17.27 -3.72 6.21
CA PHE A 48 16.17 -2.83 5.82
C PHE A 48 16.50 -1.35 6.06
N PHE A 49 17.29 -1.05 7.08
CA PHE A 49 17.74 0.32 7.40
C PHE A 49 19.14 0.64 6.87
N SER A 50 19.82 -0.34 6.25
CA SER A 50 21.18 -0.13 5.74
C SER A 50 21.19 0.69 4.45
N ASP A 51 20.10 0.67 3.69
CA ASP A 51 19.93 1.48 2.49
C ASP A 51 19.57 2.91 2.89
N SER A 52 20.61 3.66 3.25
CA SER A 52 20.51 5.09 3.52
C SER A 52 20.29 5.85 2.21
N VAL A 53 19.04 5.90 1.74
CA VAL A 53 18.64 6.74 0.60
C VAL A 53 18.12 8.08 1.11
N PHE A 54 18.95 8.81 1.87
CA PHE A 54 18.61 10.19 2.19
C PHE A 54 18.80 11.07 0.95
N PRO A 55 17.81 11.91 0.61
CA PRO A 55 17.98 12.89 -0.46
C PRO A 55 19.18 13.79 -0.14
N SER A 56 19.86 14.26 -1.18
CA SER A 56 20.90 15.28 -0.99
C SER A 56 20.30 16.56 -0.43
N GLN A 57 21.12 17.37 0.24
CA GLN A 57 20.68 18.65 0.80
C GLN A 57 19.98 19.53 -0.26
N HIS A 58 20.50 19.56 -1.48
CA HIS A 58 19.90 20.28 -2.60
C HIS A 58 18.51 19.75 -2.98
N GLN A 59 18.31 18.43 -2.95
CA GLN A 59 16.97 17.83 -3.18
C GLN A 59 16.00 18.21 -2.06
N LEU A 60 16.46 18.26 -0.81
CA LEU A 60 15.64 18.71 0.32
C LEU A 60 15.26 20.19 0.20
N GLU A 61 16.20 21.05 -0.21
CA GLU A 61 15.93 22.47 -0.44
C GLU A 61 14.94 22.69 -1.59
N TYR A 62 15.08 21.92 -2.68
CA TYR A 62 14.11 21.94 -3.77
C TYR A 62 12.72 21.53 -3.30
N VAL A 63 12.58 20.40 -2.59
CA VAL A 63 11.29 19.96 -2.04
C VAL A 63 10.71 21.01 -1.09
N LYS A 64 11.54 21.59 -0.21
CA LYS A 64 11.12 22.65 0.71
C LYS A 64 10.56 23.88 -0.01
N SER A 65 11.13 24.25 -1.16
CA SER A 65 10.64 25.38 -1.98
C SER A 65 9.25 25.14 -2.58
N LEU A 66 8.86 23.87 -2.75
CA LEU A 66 7.54 23.47 -3.26
C LEU A 66 6.48 23.39 -2.17
N LEU A 67 6.86 23.44 -0.89
CA LEU A 67 5.90 23.41 0.21
C LEU A 67 5.20 24.77 0.33
N HIS A 68 3.88 24.76 0.28
CA HIS A 68 3.05 25.95 0.45
C HIS A 68 2.25 25.84 1.74
N PRO A 69 2.03 26.96 2.46
CA PRO A 69 1.14 26.95 3.61
C PRO A 69 -0.22 26.36 3.24
N VAL A 70 -0.69 25.41 4.04
CA VAL A 70 -2.01 24.81 3.88
C VAL A 70 -3.05 25.89 4.19
N SER A 71 -3.68 26.42 3.15
CA SER A 71 -4.63 27.54 3.22
C SER A 71 -6.07 27.13 2.92
N SER A 72 -6.31 25.85 2.63
CA SER A 72 -7.62 25.31 2.25
C SER A 72 -7.73 23.85 2.62
N GLU A 73 -8.97 23.36 2.74
CA GLU A 73 -9.27 21.93 2.95
C GLU A 73 -8.71 21.06 1.82
N ILE A 74 -8.82 21.52 0.56
CA ILE A 74 -8.23 20.83 -0.58
C ILE A 74 -6.70 20.75 -0.47
N GLY A 75 -6.05 21.84 -0.01
CA GLY A 75 -4.62 21.86 0.27
C GLY A 75 -4.22 20.91 1.40
N LEU A 76 -5.06 20.80 2.45
CA LEU A 76 -4.83 19.88 3.56
C LEU A 76 -4.91 18.42 3.10
N ARG A 77 -5.94 18.09 2.31
CA ARG A 77 -6.13 16.75 1.75
C ARG A 77 -4.97 16.35 0.83
N ASN A 78 -4.51 17.25 -0.03
CA ASN A 78 -3.38 17.00 -0.91
C ASN A 78 -2.08 16.83 -0.10
N CYS A 79 -1.85 17.68 0.90
CA CYS A 79 -0.70 17.58 1.80
C CYS A 79 -0.66 16.23 2.53
N GLN A 80 -1.80 15.78 3.06
CA GLN A 80 -1.91 14.47 3.72
C GLN A 80 -1.51 13.33 2.77
N ARG A 81 -2.02 13.33 1.53
CA ARG A 81 -1.63 12.35 0.52
C ARG A 81 -0.14 12.42 0.21
N ASP A 82 0.37 13.61 -0.06
CA ASP A 82 1.73 13.75 -0.58
C ASP A 82 2.80 13.48 0.50
N MET A 83 2.52 13.83 1.76
CA MET A 83 3.46 13.66 2.87
C MET A 83 3.32 12.33 3.60
N MET A 84 2.10 11.85 3.83
CA MET A 84 1.89 10.63 4.62
C MET A 84 1.73 9.42 3.72
N GLU A 85 0.80 9.46 2.76
CA GLU A 85 0.47 8.28 1.95
C GLU A 85 1.64 7.85 1.07
N ASN A 86 2.28 8.79 0.35
CA ASN A 86 3.46 8.47 -0.45
C ASN A 86 4.62 7.93 0.41
N ALA A 87 4.77 8.42 1.65
CA ALA A 87 5.82 7.94 2.56
C ALA A 87 5.52 6.52 3.06
N VAL A 88 4.28 6.26 3.45
CA VAL A 88 3.81 4.93 3.87
C VAL A 88 3.90 3.94 2.72
N GLN A 89 3.51 4.34 1.51
CA GLN A 89 3.61 3.52 0.31
C GLN A 89 5.06 3.08 0.06
N LYS A 90 6.00 4.03 0.05
CA LYS A 90 7.44 3.71 -0.11
C LYS A 90 7.97 2.78 0.98
N LEU A 91 7.51 2.95 2.22
CA LEU A 91 7.91 2.09 3.34
C LEU A 91 7.39 0.67 3.17
N VAL A 92 6.14 0.52 2.73
CA VAL A 92 5.52 -0.79 2.47
C VAL A 92 6.16 -1.48 1.26
N GLU A 93 6.43 -0.74 0.17
CA GLU A 93 7.16 -1.25 -0.99
C GLU A 93 8.53 -1.77 -0.59
N GLY A 94 9.33 -0.97 0.14
CA GLY A 94 10.63 -1.42 0.63
C GLY A 94 10.53 -2.64 1.55
N ALA A 95 9.52 -2.69 2.43
CA ALA A 95 9.33 -3.81 3.35
C ALA A 95 8.97 -5.10 2.59
N TYR A 96 8.22 -4.98 1.50
CA TYR A 96 7.85 -6.09 0.62
C TYR A 96 9.03 -6.58 -0.23
N GLU A 97 9.87 -5.67 -0.72
CA GLU A 97 11.08 -6.01 -1.48
C GLU A 97 12.12 -6.75 -0.63
N ASN A 98 12.17 -6.48 0.69
CA ASN A 98 13.07 -7.17 1.60
C ASN A 98 12.51 -8.55 2.02
N PRO A 99 13.10 -9.69 1.57
CA PRO A 99 12.50 -11.02 1.82
C PRO A 99 12.45 -11.42 3.31
N SER A 100 13.35 -10.86 4.12
CA SER A 100 13.43 -11.14 5.55
C SER A 100 12.32 -10.40 6.31
N VAL A 101 12.14 -9.10 6.02
CA VAL A 101 11.06 -8.28 6.58
C VAL A 101 9.71 -8.80 6.11
N ARG A 102 9.54 -9.05 4.81
CA ARG A 102 8.31 -9.59 4.23
C ARG A 102 7.83 -10.84 4.95
N ARG A 103 8.73 -11.78 5.22
CA ARG A 103 8.42 -13.04 5.91
C ARG A 103 8.04 -12.82 7.38
N ARG A 104 8.77 -11.97 8.11
CA ARG A 104 8.49 -11.68 9.53
C ARG A 104 7.17 -10.96 9.72
N LEU A 105 6.83 -10.03 8.83
CA LEU A 105 5.55 -9.32 8.84
C LEU A 105 4.39 -10.12 8.22
N GLY A 106 4.63 -11.33 7.71
CA GLY A 106 3.59 -12.17 7.12
C GLY A 106 2.96 -11.60 5.84
N LEU A 107 3.70 -10.78 5.09
CA LEU A 107 3.25 -10.15 3.85
C LEU A 107 3.30 -11.15 2.68
N ASN A 108 2.30 -12.04 2.61
CA ASN A 108 2.26 -13.17 1.67
C ASN A 108 1.45 -12.91 0.38
N GLY A 109 0.93 -11.70 0.17
CA GLY A 109 0.14 -11.32 -1.00
C GLY A 109 0.53 -9.94 -1.54
N THR A 110 -0.08 -9.54 -2.65
CA THR A 110 0.13 -8.21 -3.23
C THR A 110 -0.53 -7.16 -2.33
N VAL A 111 0.23 -6.12 -1.97
CA VAL A 111 -0.31 -4.95 -1.27
C VAL A 111 -0.49 -3.83 -2.29
N THR A 112 -1.73 -3.40 -2.48
CA THR A 112 -2.08 -2.24 -3.31
C THR A 112 -2.66 -1.14 -2.43
N PHE A 113 -2.34 0.11 -2.72
CA PHE A 113 -2.94 1.26 -2.07
C PHE A 113 -4.15 1.70 -2.91
N GLU A 114 -5.35 1.46 -2.38
CA GLU A 114 -6.62 1.83 -3.04
C GLU A 114 -6.84 3.35 -3.10
N SER A 115 -7.61 3.79 -4.10
CA SER A 115 -8.02 5.19 -4.24
C SER A 115 -9.01 5.62 -3.15
N HIS A 116 -8.76 6.80 -2.56
CA HIS A 116 -9.66 7.48 -1.60
C HIS A 116 -10.99 7.95 -2.19
N THR A 117 -11.31 7.60 -3.44
CA THR A 117 -12.63 7.87 -4.02
C THR A 117 -13.73 7.04 -3.37
N ASN A 118 -13.39 6.09 -2.48
CA ASN A 118 -14.30 5.15 -1.82
C ASN A 118 -15.08 4.27 -2.79
N LEU A 119 -14.80 4.37 -4.09
CA LEU A 119 -15.33 3.49 -5.12
C LEU A 119 -14.43 2.26 -5.10
N GLY A 120 -15.01 1.09 -4.79
CA GLY A 120 -14.28 -0.17 -4.86
C GLY A 120 -13.60 -0.34 -6.23
N ASP A 121 -12.45 -1.01 -6.25
CA ASP A 121 -11.68 -1.17 -7.48
C ASP A 121 -12.53 -1.91 -8.52
N VAL A 122 -12.78 -1.27 -9.67
CA VAL A 122 -13.65 -1.84 -10.70
C VAL A 122 -12.93 -2.98 -11.45
N ASP A 123 -11.65 -3.21 -11.14
CA ASP A 123 -10.72 -4.07 -11.88
C ASP A 123 -10.28 -5.34 -11.13
N ASP A 124 -10.87 -5.65 -9.96
CA ASP A 124 -10.58 -6.88 -9.21
C ASP A 124 -10.88 -8.18 -10.00
N SER A 125 -11.69 -8.08 -11.05
CA SER A 125 -11.97 -9.21 -11.95
C SER A 125 -10.72 -9.70 -12.70
N LEU A 126 -9.66 -8.88 -12.85
CA LEU A 126 -8.47 -9.26 -13.61
C LEU A 126 -7.49 -10.09 -12.77
N SER A 127 -7.34 -9.78 -11.48
CA SER A 127 -6.41 -10.46 -10.58
C SER A 127 -6.85 -11.89 -10.23
N GLU A 128 -8.15 -12.12 -9.99
CA GLU A 128 -8.66 -13.49 -9.75
C GLU A 128 -8.46 -14.42 -10.95
N SER A 129 -8.45 -13.88 -12.17
CA SER A 129 -8.37 -14.67 -13.39
C SER A 129 -6.96 -15.22 -13.68
N ILE A 130 -5.91 -14.68 -13.04
CA ILE A 130 -4.51 -15.10 -13.27
C ILE A 130 -4.10 -16.24 -12.32
N GLU A 131 -4.73 -16.37 -11.15
CA GLU A 131 -4.45 -17.46 -10.20
C GLU A 131 -4.94 -18.84 -10.67
N GLN A 132 -5.75 -18.90 -11.74
CA GLN A 132 -6.30 -20.15 -12.30
C GLN A 132 -5.45 -20.74 -13.45
N VAL A 133 -4.37 -20.07 -13.88
CA VAL A 133 -3.53 -20.57 -14.99
C VAL A 133 -2.39 -21.44 -14.46
N SER A 134 -2.72 -22.66 -14.07
CA SER A 134 -1.72 -23.72 -13.84
C SER A 134 -1.19 -24.25 -15.17
N ILE A 135 -0.04 -23.76 -15.64
CA ILE A 135 0.68 -24.38 -16.77
C ILE A 135 1.33 -25.68 -16.26
N SER A 136 0.61 -26.79 -16.40
CA SER A 136 1.21 -28.12 -16.32
C SER A 136 2.07 -28.33 -17.58
N SER A 137 3.35 -27.98 -17.51
CA SER A 137 4.33 -28.48 -18.47
C SER A 137 4.61 -29.95 -18.14
N ARG A 138 3.80 -30.82 -18.75
CA ARG A 138 3.98 -32.27 -18.73
C ARG A 138 5.37 -32.60 -19.25
N SER A 139 6.24 -33.05 -18.34
CA SER A 139 7.47 -33.76 -18.66
C SER A 139 7.16 -34.95 -19.56
N ARG A 140 7.86 -35.05 -20.69
CA ARG A 140 8.00 -36.29 -21.46
C ARG A 140 9.47 -36.50 -21.77
N ASN A 141 10.19 -37.02 -20.78
CA ASN A 141 11.42 -37.77 -21.00
C ASN A 141 11.06 -39.20 -21.42
N GLN A 142 11.57 -39.63 -22.58
CA GLN A 142 11.90 -41.00 -23.01
C GLN A 142 12.28 -40.90 -24.51
N ALA A 143 13.31 -41.51 -25.08
CA ALA A 143 14.48 -42.24 -24.61
C ALA A 143 15.40 -42.42 -25.85
N THR A 144 16.72 -42.46 -25.62
CA THR A 144 17.77 -43.23 -26.33
C THR A 144 17.46 -43.83 -27.71
N ARG A 145 18.24 -43.50 -28.75
CA ARG A 145 19.44 -44.24 -29.21
C ARG A 145 20.14 -43.50 -30.34
#